data_AF-A0A3D3VV00-F1
#
_entry.id   AF-A0A3D3VV00-F1
#
_cell.length_a   1.000
_cell.length_b   1.000
_cell.length_c   1.000
_cell.angle_alpha   90.00
_cell.angle_beta   90.00
_cell.angle_gamma   90.00
#
_symmetry.space_group_name_H-M   'P 1'
#
loop_
_entity.id
_entity.type
_entity.pdbx_description
1 polymer ?
#
loop_
_entity_poly.entity_id
_entity_poly.type
_entity_poly.pdbx_seq_one_letter_code
_entity_poly.pdbx_strand_id
1 'polypeptide(L)' 'MNIHSFGPQWFLALLGDLGTGFGDAWALSITGGSFDFGEGLSDECRRRSELARKAFREKFC' A
#
# COMPACT_ATOMS: atom_id res chain seq x y z
N MET A 1 9.22 6.92 13.63
CA MET A 1 9.08 5.46 13.38
C MET A 1 7.63 5.19 13.07
N ASN A 2 7.34 4.94 11.81
CA ASN A 2 6.02 4.72 11.25
C ASN A 2 6.17 3.61 10.20
N ILE A 3 5.07 3.11 9.64
CA ILE A 3 5.09 2.12 8.55
C ILE A 3 5.94 2.60 7.34
N HIS A 4 6.31 3.88 7.28
CA HIS A 4 7.24 4.44 6.29
C HIS A 4 8.72 4.08 6.55
N SER A 5 9.06 3.45 7.69
CA SER A 5 10.42 2.96 8.00
C SER A 5 10.62 1.49 7.61
N PHE A 6 9.54 0.75 7.39
CA PHE A 6 9.57 -0.69 7.10
C PHE A 6 8.64 -0.98 5.94
N GLY A 7 9.21 -1.21 4.76
CA GLY A 7 8.44 -1.54 3.56
C GLY A 7 7.68 -2.86 3.70
N PRO A 8 6.78 -3.18 2.74
CA PRO A 8 5.95 -4.39 2.77
C PRO A 8 6.74 -5.69 3.00
N GLN A 9 8.01 -5.73 2.55
CA GLN A 9 8.92 -6.85 2.76
C GLN A 9 9.14 -7.21 4.24
N TRP A 10 9.26 -6.20 5.11
CA TRP A 10 9.46 -6.43 6.54
C TRP A 10 8.24 -7.09 7.18
N PHE A 11 7.03 -6.67 6.77
CA PHE A 11 5.79 -7.25 7.27
C PHE A 11 5.63 -8.71 6.82
N LEU A 12 5.95 -9.02 5.57
CA LEU A 12 5.94 -10.40 5.06
C LEU A 12 6.97 -11.28 5.78
N ALA A 13 8.16 -10.76 6.06
CA ALA A 13 9.17 -11.47 6.85
C ALA A 13 8.68 -11.79 8.27
N LEU A 14 8.07 -10.81 8.96
CA LEU A 14 7.49 -11.01 10.28
C LEU A 14 6.41 -12.10 10.29
N LEU A 15 5.52 -12.12 9.28
CA LEU A 15 4.51 -13.16 9.17
C LEU A 15 5.13 -14.56 9.01
N GLY A 16 6.21 -14.66 8.21
CA GLY A 16 7.01 -15.87 8.09
C GLY A 16 7.60 -16.33 9.43
N ASP A 17 8.21 -15.41 10.19
CA ASP A 17 8.82 -15.69 11.49
C ASP A 17 7.79 -16.13 12.55
N LEU A 18 6.57 -15.60 12.48
CA LEU A 18 5.46 -15.98 13.37
C LEU A 18 4.88 -17.36 13.04
N GLY A 19 5.39 -18.05 12.01
CA GLY A 19 4.86 -19.34 11.55
C GLY A 19 3.48 -19.23 10.90
N THR A 20 2.98 -18.01 10.71
CA THR A 20 1.77 -17.71 9.96
C THR A 20 2.14 -17.58 8.50
N GLY A 21 2.02 -18.67 7.75
CA GLY A 21 2.22 -18.60 6.29
C GLY A 21 1.33 -17.51 5.68
N PHE A 22 1.82 -16.85 4.64
CA PHE A 22 1.02 -15.98 3.79
C PHE A 22 0.82 -16.66 2.44
N GLY A 23 -0.38 -16.54 1.87
CA GLY A 23 -0.63 -16.89 0.47
C GLY A 23 -0.01 -15.84 -0.47
N ASP A 24 -0.40 -15.86 -1.74
CA ASP A 24 0.05 -14.84 -2.70
C ASP A 24 -0.38 -13.43 -2.24
N ALA A 25 0.61 -12.61 -1.91
CA ALA A 25 0.40 -11.25 -1.41
C ALA A 25 0.81 -10.21 -2.46
N TRP A 26 -0.07 -9.22 -2.66
CA TRP A 26 0.15 -8.12 -3.61
C TRP A 26 0.23 -6.78 -2.87
N ALA A 27 1.28 -6.02 -3.11
CA ALA A 27 1.41 -4.65 -2.59
C ALA A 27 1.02 -3.64 -3.66
N LEU A 28 0.00 -2.83 -3.37
CA LEU A 28 -0.41 -1.70 -4.21
C LEU A 28 0.08 -0.40 -3.57
N SER A 29 0.84 0.40 -4.31
CA SER A 29 1.31 1.71 -3.86
C SER A 29 1.02 2.77 -4.91
N ILE A 30 0.82 4.01 -4.46
CA ILE A 30 0.69 5.18 -5.31
C ILE A 30 1.71 6.23 -4.87
N THR A 31 2.30 6.93 -5.84
CA THR A 31 3.22 8.02 -5.55
C THR A 31 2.44 9.23 -5.02
N GLY A 32 2.88 9.77 -3.88
CA GLY A 32 2.36 11.02 -3.33
C GLY A 32 2.65 12.22 -4.24
N GLY A 33 1.79 13.24 -4.20
CA GLY A 33 1.98 14.50 -4.95
C GLY A 33 2.60 15.61 -4.10
N SER A 34 2.06 15.81 -2.90
CA SER A 34 2.53 16.80 -1.92
C SER A 34 2.34 16.21 -0.53
N PHE A 35 3.18 16.65 0.42
CA PHE A 35 2.98 16.39 1.84
C PHE A 35 2.69 17.73 2.52
N ASP A 36 1.46 17.90 2.97
CA ASP A 36 1.08 18.95 3.90
C ASP A 36 0.64 18.29 5.22
N PHE A 37 0.56 19.08 6.30
CA PHE A 37 0.01 18.60 7.59
C PHE A 37 -1.53 18.50 7.54
N GLY A 38 -2.14 18.48 6.36
CA GLY A 38 -3.56 18.28 6.17
C GLY A 38 -3.97 16.82 6.39
N GLU A 39 -5.22 16.62 6.78
CA GLU A 39 -5.76 15.27 7.06
C GLU A 39 -6.23 14.52 5.80
N GLY A 40 -6.28 15.21 4.64
CA GLY A 40 -6.85 14.69 3.40
C GLY A 40 -5.83 14.33 2.33
N LEU A 41 -6.21 13.43 1.41
CA LEU A 41 -5.50 13.27 0.15
C LEU A 41 -5.74 14.49 -0.73
N SER A 42 -4.66 14.99 -1.36
CA SER A 42 -4.80 15.88 -2.50
C SER A 42 -5.63 15.22 -3.60
N ASP A 43 -6.28 16.02 -4.45
CA ASP A 43 -7.12 15.51 -5.53
C ASP A 43 -6.35 14.59 -6.48
N GLU A 44 -5.07 14.88 -6.71
CA GLU A 44 -4.21 14.03 -7.52
C GLU A 44 -3.93 12.67 -6.86
N CYS A 45 -3.65 12.65 -5.55
CA CYS A 45 -3.48 11.39 -4.81
C CYS A 45 -4.78 10.59 -4.77
N ARG A 46 -5.93 11.26 -4.60
CA ARG A 46 -7.26 10.64 -4.63
C ARG A 46 -7.52 9.96 -5.97
N ARG A 47 -7.27 10.67 -7.08
CA ARG A 47 -7.42 10.14 -8.44
C ARG A 47 -6.52 8.93 -8.70
N ARG A 48 -5.24 9.00 -8.31
CA ARG A 48 -4.30 7.88 -8.43
C ARG A 48 -4.75 6.67 -7.62
N SER A 49 -5.25 6.88 -6.41
CA SER A 49 -5.77 5.82 -5.54
C SER A 49 -6.94 5.08 -6.20
N GLU A 50 -7.91 5.81 -6.74
CA GLU A 50 -9.07 5.20 -7.40
C GLU A 50 -8.67 4.40 -8.65
N LEU A 51 -7.76 4.93 -9.48
CA LEU A 51 -7.24 4.20 -10.64
C LEU A 51 -6.49 2.93 -10.23
N ALA A 52 -5.63 3.02 -9.21
CA ALA A 52 -4.88 1.89 -8.69
C ALA A 52 -5.82 0.78 -8.16
N ARG A 53 -6.87 1.15 -7.40
CA ARG A 53 -7.87 0.21 -6.89
C ARG A 53 -8.68 -0.43 -8.01
N LYS A 54 -9.04 0.33 -9.04
CA LYS A 54 -9.74 -0.19 -10.21
C LYS A 54 -8.89 -1.23 -10.95
N ALA A 55 -7.64 -0.88 -11.28
CA ALA A 55 -6.72 -1.78 -11.97
C ALA A 55 -6.41 -3.05 -11.16
N PHE A 56 -6.30 -2.93 -9.82
CA PHE A 56 -6.12 -4.09 -8.95
C PHE A 56 -7.31 -5.05 -9.04
N ARG A 57 -8.54 -4.53 -8.93
CA ARG A 57 -9.76 -5.34 -9.05
C ARG A 57 -9.86 -6.02 -10.42
N GLU A 58 -9.59 -5.30 -11.51
CA GLU A 58 -9.66 -5.86 -12.87
C GLU A 58 -8.67 -7.01 -13.11
N LYS A 59 -7.55 -7.04 -12.37
CA LYS A 59 -6.50 -8.04 -12.56
C LYS A 59 -6.58 -9.23 -11.60
N PHE A 60 -7.10 -9.02 -10.40
CA PHE A 60 -7.00 -9.99 -9.30
C PHE A 60 -8.33 -10.37 -8.64
N CYS A 61 -9.46 -9.74 -9.01
CA CYS A 61 -10.79 -10.09 -8.54
C CYS A 61 -11.64 -10.60 -9.71
#